data_AF-A0A2W6TQZ0-F1
#
_entry.id   AF-A0A2W6TQZ0-F1
#
_cell.length_a   1.000
_cell.length_b   1.000
_cell.length_c   1.000
_cell.angle_alpha   90.00
_cell.angle_beta   90.00
_cell.angle_gamma   90.00
#
_symmetry.space_group_name_H-M   'P 1'
#
loop_
_entity.id
_entity.type
_entity.pdbx_description
1 polymer ?
#
loop_
_entity_poly.entity_id
_entity_poly.type
_entity_poly.pdbx_seq_one_letter_code
_entity_poly.pdbx_strand_id
1 'polypeptide(L)' 'GAIARLPATTRRVMELHYREGVECLQISAQLDVSVHMVRKHIGKGLEACRQALGTREGA' A
#
# COMPACT_ATOMS: atom_id res chain seq x y z
N GLY A 1 0.82 8.67 -9.80
CA GLY A 1 -0.34 8.45 -8.91
C GLY A 1 0.12 8.44 -7.46
N ALA A 2 -0.79 8.63 -6.49
CA ALA A 2 -0.44 8.70 -5.07
C ALA A 2 0.38 7.50 -4.57
N ILE A 3 0.05 6.29 -5.05
CA ILE A 3 0.77 5.03 -4.77
C ILE A 3 2.26 5.09 -5.19
N ALA A 4 2.60 5.80 -6.27
CA ALA A 4 3.98 5.87 -6.76
C ALA A 4 4.93 6.65 -5.82
N ARG A 5 4.37 7.49 -4.93
CA ARG A 5 5.11 8.27 -3.93
C ARG A 5 5.33 7.51 -2.62
N LEU A 6 4.77 6.30 -2.48
CA LEU A 6 4.92 5.47 -1.30
C LEU A 6 6.32 4.83 -1.25
N PRO A 7 6.82 4.48 -0.05
CA PRO A 7 8.01 3.65 0.11
C PRO A 7 7.89 2.34 -0.68
N ALA A 8 9.01 1.83 -1.19
CA ALA A 8 9.04 0.69 -2.12
C ALA A 8 8.21 -0.52 -1.65
N THR A 9 8.38 -0.95 -0.40
CA THR A 9 7.62 -2.07 0.18
C THR A 9 6.13 -1.77 0.28
N THR A 10 5.76 -0.59 0.78
CA THR A 10 4.36 -0.16 0.89
C THR A 10 3.70 -0.07 -0.49
N ARG A 11 4.40 0.50 -1.47
CA ARG A 11 3.94 0.57 -2.86
C ARG A 11 3.68 -0.82 -3.41
N ARG A 12 4.63 -1.75 -3.26
CA ARG A 12 4.51 -3.11 -3.78
C ARG A 12 3.36 -3.87 -3.12
N VAL A 13 3.18 -3.72 -1.80
CA VAL A 13 2.02 -4.25 -1.06
C VAL A 13 0.71 -3.70 -1.63
N MET A 14 0.62 -2.39 -1.86
CA MET A 14 -0.59 -1.77 -2.41
C MET A 14 -0.89 -2.24 -3.84
N GLU A 15 0.13 -2.38 -4.68
CA GLU A 15 -0.03 -2.88 -6.05
C GLU A 15 -0.51 -4.34 -6.06
N LEU A 16 0.17 -5.22 -5.32
CA LEU A 16 -0.22 -6.62 -5.22
C LEU A 16 -1.65 -6.79 -4.69
N HIS A 17 -2.00 -6.05 -3.64
CA HIS A 17 -3.31 -6.20 -3.01
C HIS A 17 -4.45 -5.59 -3.82
N TYR A 18 -4.30 -4.36 -4.31
CA TYR A 18 -5.41 -3.62 -4.94
C TYR A 18 -5.44 -3.71 -6.47
N ARG A 19 -4.30 -3.94 -7.13
CA ARG A 19 -4.25 -4.08 -8.59
C ARG A 19 -4.26 -5.53 -9.02
N GLU A 20 -3.51 -6.37 -8.32
CA GLU A 20 -3.35 -7.78 -8.67
C GLU A 20 -4.30 -8.70 -7.88
N GLY A 21 -4.98 -8.19 -6.85
CA GLY A 21 -5.96 -8.94 -6.05
C GLY A 21 -5.34 -10.01 -5.15
N VAL A 22 -4.05 -9.91 -4.87
CA VAL A 22 -3.30 -10.90 -4.10
C VAL A 22 -3.66 -10.81 -2.61
N GLU A 23 -3.81 -11.97 -1.97
CA GLU A 23 -4.13 -12.05 -0.55
C GLU A 23 -2.94 -11.67 0.34
N CYS A 24 -3.23 -11.10 1.52
CA CYS A 24 -2.19 -10.65 2.45
C CYS A 24 -1.20 -11.75 2.84
N LEU A 25 -1.64 -13.02 2.92
CA LEU A 25 -0.78 -14.16 3.23
C LEU A 25 0.22 -14.45 2.09
N GLN A 26 -0.22 -14.34 0.84
CA GLN A 26 0.65 -14.54 -0.31
C GLN A 26 1.62 -13.36 -0.47
N ILE A 27 1.18 -12.13 -0.19
CA ILE A 27 2.05 -10.95 -0.17
C ILE A 27 3.12 -11.08 0.92
N SER A 28 2.77 -11.59 2.11
CA SER A 28 3.75 -11.82 3.18
C SER A 28 4.87 -12.77 2.77
N ALA A 29 4.52 -13.84 2.06
CA ALA A 29 5.50 -14.80 1.57
C ALA A 29 6.36 -14.21 0.43
N GLN A 30 5.77 -13.43 -0.48
CA GLN A 30 6.50 -12.84 -1.61
C GLN A 30 7.49 -11.74 -1.21
N LEU A 31 7.15 -10.97 -0.17
CA LEU A 31 7.96 -9.82 0.26
C LEU A 31 8.81 -10.10 1.50
N ASP A 32 8.80 -11.34 2.01
CA ASP A 32 9.50 -11.76 3.23
C ASP A 32 9.17 -10.85 4.44
N VAL A 33 7.88 -10.58 4.65
CA VAL A 33 7.38 -9.77 5.77
C VAL A 33 6.20 -10.45 6.42
N SER A 34 5.98 -10.28 7.73
CA SER A 34 4.83 -10.90 8.39
C SER A 34 3.49 -10.35 7.88
N VAL A 35 2.41 -11.15 7.92
CA VAL A 35 1.04 -10.71 7.55
C VAL A 35 0.61 -9.45 8.30
N HIS A 36 1.00 -9.32 9.57
CA HIS A 36 0.76 -8.11 10.36
C HIS A 36 1.41 -6.87 9.73
N MET A 37 2.66 -7.00 9.25
CA MET A 37 3.36 -5.93 8.55
C MET A 37 2.69 -5.60 7.22
N VAL A 38 2.20 -6.60 6.47
CA VAL A 38 1.42 -6.37 5.24
C VAL A 38 0.20 -5.48 5.53
N ARG A 39 -0.60 -5.83 6.55
CA ARG A 39 -1.76 -5.01 6.98
C ARG A 39 -1.35 -3.60 7.40
N LYS A 40 -0.23 -3.46 8.12
CA LYS A 40 0.33 -2.17 8.53
C LYS A 40 0.75 -1.33 7.32
N HIS A 41 1.36 -1.94 6.31
CA HIS A 41 1.72 -1.27 5.06
C HIS A 41 0.47 -0.84 4.29
N ILE A 42 -0.58 -1.66 4.23
CA ILE A 42 -1.86 -1.29 3.60
C ILE A 42 -2.44 -0.04 4.28
N GLY A 43 -2.54 -0.04 5.63
CA GLY A 43 -3.04 1.10 6.38
C GLY A 43 -2.25 2.39 6.11
N LYS A 44 -0.92 2.33 6.23
CA LYS A 44 -0.04 3.48 5.94
C LYS A 44 -0.14 3.95 4.49
N GLY A 45 -0.26 3.01 3.55
CA GLY A 45 -0.43 3.31 2.14
C GLY A 45 -1.74 4.04 1.84
N LEU A 46 -2.84 3.61 2.46
CA LEU A 46 -4.15 4.29 2.36
C LEU A 46 -4.11 5.68 2.98
N GLU A 47 -3.52 5.85 4.17
CA GLU A 47 -3.40 7.16 4.81
C GLU A 47 -2.59 8.14 3.94
N ALA A 48 -1.47 7.69 3.41
CA ALA A 48 -0.64 8.50 2.53
C ALA A 48 -1.33 8.80 1.18
N CYS A 49 -2.10 7.84 0.64
CA CYS A 49 -2.93 8.10 -0.54
C CYS A 49 -4.05 9.11 -0.24
N ARG A 50 -4.71 9.00 0.91
CA ARG A 50 -5.76 9.93 1.36
C ARG A 50 -5.21 11.33 1.54
N GLN A 51 -4.02 11.49 2.12
CA GLN A 51 -3.35 12.79 2.22
C GLN A 51 -3.05 13.37 0.84
N ALA A 52 -2.48 12.59 -0.07
CA ALA A 52 -2.15 13.05 -1.42
C ALA A 52 -3.40 13.42 -2.25
N LEU A 53 -4.54 12.77 -2.01
CA LEU A 53 -5.82 13.10 -2.64
C LEU A 53 -6.50 14.29 -1.96
N GLY A 54 -6.47 14.37 -0.62
CA GLY A 54 -6.99 15.51 0.14
C GLY A 54 -6.23 16.81 -0.14
N THR A 55 -4.93 16.74 -0.43
CA THR A 55 -4.15 17.90 -0.94
C THR A 55 -4.58 18.32 -2.35
N ARG A 56 -5.26 17.45 -3.11
CA ARG A 56 -5.75 17.74 -4.47
C ARG A 56 -7.19 18.27 -4.52
N GLU A 57 -7.98 18.11 -3.46
CA GLU A 57 -9.38 18.58 -3.34
C GLU A 57 -9.47 19.97 -2.68
N GLY A 58 -8.41 20.78 -2.79
CA GLY A 58 -8.31 22.11 -2.19
C GLY A 58 -7.39 23.04 -2.98
N ALA A 59 -7.50 23.03 -4.30
CA ALA A 59 -6.85 23.98 -5.21
C ALA A 59 -7.87 24.52 -6.21
#